data_AF-A0A497RTF2-F1
#
_entry.id   AF-A0A497RTF2-F1
#
_cell.length_a   1.000
_cell.length_b   1.000
_cell.length_c   1.000
_cell.angle_alpha   90.00
_cell.angle_beta   90.00
_cell.angle_gamma   90.00
#
_symmetry.space_group_name_H-M   'P 1'
#
loop_
_entity.id
_entity.type
_entity.pdbx_description
1 polymer ?
#
loop_
_entity_poly.entity_id
_entity_poly.type
_entity_poly.pdbx_seq_one_letter_code
_entity_poly.pdbx_strand_id
1 'polypeptide(L)'
;MSGEEVGKFEKLIMVLSEREALTPEDITSLTGLSGPELDAAISILRALGFVEFEEGIVRWLGPEVRGRVIIIRGKVDYVIHNPFEVRVFGLEDLRATAKPAGP
;
A
#
# COMPACT_ATOMS: atom_id res chain seq x y z
N MET A 1 2.99 -0.47 23.15
CA MET A 1 2.13 0.56 22.54
C MET A 1 0.83 0.58 23.30
N SER A 2 0.36 1.77 23.68
CA SER A 2 -0.95 1.95 24.30
C SER A 2 -2.05 1.73 23.25
N GLY A 3 -3.28 1.41 23.67
CA GLY A 3 -4.40 1.22 22.72
C GLY A 3 -4.74 2.49 21.92
N GLU A 4 -4.39 3.66 22.44
CA GLU A 4 -4.56 4.95 21.78
C GLU A 4 -3.58 5.14 20.61
N GLU A 5 -2.33 4.69 20.75
CA GLU A 5 -1.32 4.74 19.68
C GLU A 5 -1.72 3.87 18.49
N VAL A 6 -2.22 2.66 18.74
CA VAL A 6 -2.70 1.75 17.69
C VAL A 6 -3.83 2.38 16.86
N GLY A 7 -4.77 3.05 17.53
CA GLY A 7 -5.88 3.74 16.87
C GLY A 7 -5.43 4.88 15.94
N LYS A 8 -4.31 5.56 16.26
CA LYS A 8 -3.76 6.62 15.39
C LYS A 8 -3.19 6.05 14.10
N PHE A 9 -2.49 4.91 14.15
CA PHE A 9 -1.95 4.26 12.96
C PHE A 9 -3.04 3.66 12.07
N GLU A 10 -4.09 3.08 12.65
CA GLU A 10 -5.26 2.63 11.87
C GLU A 10 -5.92 3.81 11.15
N LYS A 11 -6.07 4.94 11.85
CA LYS A 11 -6.63 6.17 11.28
C LYS A 11 -5.75 6.73 10.15
N LEU A 12 -4.43 6.60 10.25
CA LEU A 12 -3.50 6.97 9.17
C LEU A 12 -3.78 6.20 7.88
N ILE A 13 -3.87 4.87 7.98
CA ILE A 13 -4.15 4.02 6.82
C ILE A 13 -5.51 4.37 6.20
N MET A 14 -6.54 4.51 7.03
CA MET A 14 -7.88 4.88 6.59
C MET A 14 -7.88 6.22 5.84
N VAL A 15 -7.30 7.26 6.44
CA VAL A 15 -7.28 8.62 5.85
C VAL A 15 -6.49 8.67 4.54
N LEU A 16 -5.34 7.98 4.46
CA LEU A 16 -4.58 7.88 3.22
C LEU A 16 -5.38 7.14 2.13
N SER A 17 -6.10 6.08 2.51
CA SER A 17 -6.92 5.31 1.56
C SER A 17 -8.14 6.06 1.01
N GLU A 18 -8.70 6.98 1.79
CA GLU A 18 -9.88 7.76 1.40
C GLU A 18 -9.54 8.99 0.56
N ARG A 19 -8.37 9.61 0.81
CA ARG A 19 -8.03 10.91 0.23
C ARG A 19 -6.94 10.89 -0.84
N GLU A 20 -6.30 9.74 -1.05
CA GLU A 20 -5.28 9.43 -2.07
C GLU A 20 -4.00 10.29 -2.08
N ALA A 21 -4.05 11.58 -1.73
CA ALA A 21 -2.91 12.48 -1.68
C ALA A 21 -3.09 13.51 -0.55
N LEU A 22 -2.14 13.56 0.38
CA LEU A 22 -2.19 14.43 1.56
C LEU A 22 -0.83 15.02 1.90
N THR A 23 -0.81 16.22 2.46
CA THR A 23 0.41 16.78 3.07
C THR A 23 0.63 16.18 4.48
N PRO A 24 1.86 16.19 5.00
CA PRO A 24 2.12 15.83 6.40
C PRO A 24 1.26 16.62 7.39
N GLU A 25 1.02 17.90 7.12
CA GLU A 25 0.17 18.77 7.94
C GLU A 25 -1.31 18.31 7.95
N ASP A 26 -1.84 17.89 6.81
CA ASP A 26 -3.18 17.31 6.72
C ASP A 26 -3.26 16.01 7.52
N ILE A 27 -2.25 15.14 7.38
CA ILE A 27 -2.18 13.87 8.08
C ILE A 27 -2.14 14.10 9.59
N THR A 28 -1.33 15.05 10.06
CA THR A 28 -1.28 15.43 11.48
C THR A 28 -2.64 15.91 11.98
N SER A 29 -3.30 16.78 11.23
CA SER A 29 -4.61 17.32 11.60
C SER A 29 -5.69 16.24 11.67
N LEU A 30 -5.62 15.22 10.82
CA LEU A 30 -6.62 14.16 10.72
C LEU A 30 -6.35 13.01 11.69
N THR A 31 -5.09 12.66 11.92
CA THR A 31 -4.70 11.44 12.67
C THR A 31 -4.19 11.74 14.08
N GLY A 32 -3.71 12.95 14.34
CA GLY A 32 -2.99 13.30 15.56
C GLY A 32 -1.55 12.76 15.64
N LEU A 33 -1.04 12.12 14.57
CA LEU A 33 0.36 11.74 14.44
C LEU A 33 1.18 12.95 14.01
N SER A 34 2.34 13.19 14.62
CA SER A 34 3.17 14.34 14.28
C SER A 34 4.65 14.07 14.52
N GLY A 35 5.48 14.91 13.90
CA GLY A 35 6.93 14.88 14.09
C GLY A 35 7.55 13.50 13.81
N PRO A 36 8.48 13.02 14.65
CA PRO A 36 9.23 11.80 14.38
C PRO A 36 8.37 10.55 14.20
N GLU A 37 7.20 10.50 14.86
CA GLU A 37 6.29 9.36 14.78
C GLU A 37 5.61 9.28 13.40
N LEU A 38 5.17 10.42 12.88
CA LEU A 38 4.59 10.51 11.54
C LEU A 38 5.66 10.23 10.47
N ASP A 39 6.85 10.79 10.63
CA ASP A 39 7.96 10.56 9.70
C ASP A 39 8.34 9.07 9.64
N ALA A 40 8.42 8.41 10.79
CA ALA A 40 8.68 6.98 10.87
C ALA A 40 7.57 6.17 10.20
N ALA A 41 6.30 6.51 10.44
CA ALA A 41 5.16 5.83 9.83
C ALA A 41 5.16 5.96 8.29
N ILE A 42 5.34 7.18 7.77
CA ILE A 42 5.44 7.42 6.32
C ILE A 42 6.63 6.67 5.73
N SER A 43 7.78 6.68 6.40
CA SER A 43 8.98 5.96 5.96
C SER A 43 8.75 4.44 5.87
N ILE A 44 8.07 3.85 6.87
CA ILE A 44 7.69 2.43 6.85
C ILE A 44 6.72 2.15 5.70
N LEU A 45 5.66 2.94 5.54
CA LEU A 45 4.69 2.76 4.46
C LEU A 45 5.33 2.89 3.08
N ARG A 46 6.29 3.82 2.94
CA ARG A 46 7.07 4.00 1.71
C ARG A 46 7.96 2.80 1.43
N ALA A 47 8.65 2.28 2.44
CA ALA A 47 9.48 1.09 2.32
C ALA A 47 8.66 -0.15 1.91
N LEU A 48 7.40 -0.23 2.36
CA LEU A 48 6.44 -1.26 1.98
C LEU A 48 5.81 -1.03 0.60
N GLY A 49 5.98 0.16 0.01
CA GLY A 49 5.43 0.53 -1.29
C GLY A 49 3.95 0.91 -1.25
N PHE A 50 3.40 1.24 -0.07
CA PHE A 50 2.01 1.68 0.08
C PHE A 50 1.83 3.18 -0.12
N VAL A 51 2.93 3.95 -0.02
CA VAL A 51 2.92 5.39 -0.30
C VAL A 51 4.13 5.82 -1.11
N GLU A 52 3.94 6.84 -1.92
CA GLU A 52 5.00 7.66 -2.48
C GLU A 52 5.05 9.00 -1.73
N PHE A 53 6.26 9.53 -1.53
CA PHE A 53 6.44 10.86 -0.96
C PHE A 53 7.29 11.69 -1.90
N GLU A 54 6.63 12.64 -2.57
CA GLU A 54 7.22 13.51 -3.59
C GLU A 54 6.67 14.92 -3.42
N GLU A 55 7.53 15.93 -3.57
CA GLU A 55 7.16 17.35 -3.51
C GLU A 55 6.35 17.75 -2.26
N GLY A 56 6.57 17.08 -1.13
CA GLY A 56 5.87 17.34 0.12
C GLY A 56 4.48 16.70 0.22
N ILE A 57 4.12 15.82 -0.71
CA ILE A 57 2.83 15.13 -0.75
C ILE A 57 3.03 13.64 -0.54
N VAL A 58 2.28 13.07 0.39
CA VAL A 58 2.14 11.62 0.61
C VAL A 58 1.00 11.12 -0.28
N ARG A 59 1.34 10.39 -1.35
CA ARG A 59 0.37 9.74 -2.24
C ARG A 59 0.18 8.29 -1.81
N TRP A 60 -1.06 7.91 -1.57
CA TRP A 60 -1.45 6.53 -1.31
C TRP A 60 -1.46 5.72 -2.60
N LEU A 61 -0.69 4.63 -2.61
CA LEU A 61 -0.63 3.69 -3.71
C LEU A 61 -1.59 2.50 -3.52
N GLY A 62 -2.13 2.34 -2.30
CA GLY A 62 -2.98 1.21 -1.96
C GLY A 62 -2.20 -0.04 -1.58
N PRO A 63 -2.89 -1.03 -0.97
CA PRO A 63 -2.37 -2.39 -0.90
C PRO A 63 -2.36 -3.09 -2.28
N GLU A 64 -2.92 -2.44 -3.29
CA GLU A 64 -2.97 -2.91 -4.66
C GLU A 64 -1.59 -2.78 -5.31
N VAL A 65 -1.03 -3.92 -5.75
CA VAL A 65 0.23 -3.99 -6.47
C VAL A 65 0.06 -3.35 -7.86
N ARG A 66 0.16 -2.02 -7.95
CA ARG A 66 0.27 -1.32 -9.24
C ARG A 66 1.75 -1.15 -9.58
N GLY A 67 2.19 -1.83 -10.63
CA GLY A 67 3.52 -1.60 -11.21
C GLY A 67 4.56 -2.71 -10.99
N ARG A 68 4.21 -3.89 -10.46
CA ARG A 68 5.08 -5.07 -10.55
C ARG A 68 4.46 -6.10 -11.47
N VAL A 69 5.22 -6.53 -12.48
CA VAL A 69 4.86 -7.69 -13.31
C VAL A 69 4.82 -8.92 -12.39
N ILE A 70 3.62 -9.38 -12.04
CA ILE A 70 3.44 -10.65 -11.34
C ILE A 70 3.49 -11.76 -12.38
N ILE A 71 4.64 -12.43 -12.51
CA ILE A 71 4.78 -13.58 -13.40
C ILE A 71 4.19 -14.80 -12.69
N ILE A 72 2.93 -15.12 -12.99
CA ILE A 72 2.31 -16.37 -12.56
C ILE A 72 2.71 -17.47 -13.55
N ARG A 73 3.47 -18.46 -13.09
CA ARG A 73 3.81 -19.65 -13.89
C ARG A 73 2.86 -20.78 -13.51
N GLY A 74 1.80 -20.95 -14.29
CA GLY A 74 0.78 -21.96 -14.07
C GLY A 74 -0.29 -21.94 -15.15
N LYS A 75 -1.24 -22.88 -15.08
CA LYS A 75 -2.41 -22.89 -15.96
C LYS A 75 -3.41 -21.85 -15.46
N VAL A 76 -3.78 -20.91 -16.32
CA VAL A 76 -4.85 -19.93 -16.05
C VAL A 76 -6.15 -20.50 -16.63
N ASP A 77 -7.20 -20.53 -15.82
CA ASP A 77 -8.49 -21.08 -16.20
C ASP A 77 -9.34 -20.07 -16.98
N TYR A 78 -9.43 -18.83 -16.47
CA TYR A 78 -10.15 -17.73 -17.14
C TYR A 78 -9.63 -16.35 -16.70
N VAL A 79 -9.88 -15.33 -17.53
CA VAL A 79 -9.58 -13.91 -17.27
C VAL A 79 -10.85 -13.09 -17.50
N ILE A 80 -11.23 -12.24 -16.54
CA ILE A 80 -12.37 -11.32 -16.65
C ILE A 80 -11.84 -9.89 -16.82
N HIS A 81 -12.45 -9.09 -17.70
CA HIS A 81 -12.00 -7.73 -17.99
C HIS A 81 -12.52 -6.68 -16.99
N ASN A 82 -11.56 -5.85 -16.55
CA ASN A 82 -11.57 -4.66 -15.69
C ASN A 82 -12.67 -4.46 -14.61
N PRO A 83 -12.29 -4.40 -13.31
CA PRO A 83 -10.98 -4.79 -12.77
C PRO A 83 -10.67 -6.26 -13.08
N PHE A 84 -9.41 -6.54 -13.44
CA PHE A 84 -8.99 -7.89 -13.83
C PHE A 84 -9.00 -8.81 -12.61
N GLU A 85 -10.01 -9.67 -12.50
CA GLU A 85 -10.02 -10.77 -11.55
C GLU A 85 -9.42 -12.02 -12.22
N VAL A 86 -8.32 -12.53 -11.66
CA VAL A 86 -7.67 -13.76 -12.13
C VAL A 86 -7.77 -14.81 -11.02
N ARG A 87 -8.43 -15.93 -11.32
CA ARG A 87 -8.52 -17.08 -10.41
C ARG A 87 -7.49 -18.13 -10.78
N VAL A 88 -6.54 -18.38 -9.89
CA VAL A 88 -5.50 -19.41 -10.06
C VAL A 88 -5.81 -20.59 -9.12
N PHE A 89 -5.95 -21.78 -9.68
CA PHE A 89 -6.05 -23.02 -8.90
C PHE A 89 -4.71 -23.74 -8.94
N GLY A 90 -4.03 -23.82 -7.80
CA GLY A 90 -2.90 -24.72 -7.58
C GLY A 90 -3.32 -25.87 -6.65
N LEU A 91 -2.80 -27.07 -6.88
CA LEU A 91 -2.92 -28.20 -5.95
C LEU A 91 -1.98 -28.07 -4.73
N GLU A 92 -1.07 -27.09 -4.74
CA GLU A 92 -0.17 -26.72 -3.64
C GLU A 92 0.02 -25.19 -3.57
N ASP A 93 0.46 -24.70 -2.41
CA ASP A 93 0.64 -23.27 -2.09
C ASP A 93 1.46 -22.51 -3.14
N LEU A 94 0.80 -21.59 -3.83
CA LEU A 94 1.42 -20.73 -4.84
C LEU A 94 2.25 -19.62 -4.18
N ARG A 95 3.57 -19.65 -4.38
CA ARG A 95 4.47 -18.56 -4.00
C ARG A 95 4.63 -17.59 -5.17
N ALA A 96 4.04 -16.40 -5.06
CA ALA A 96 4.32 -15.30 -5.97
C ALA A 96 5.61 -14.59 -5.57
N THR A 97 6.50 -14.31 -6.53
CA THR A 97 7.68 -13.46 -6.33
C THR A 97 7.52 -12.22 -7.18
N ALA A 98 7.43 -11.05 -6.56
CA ALA A 98 7.36 -9.79 -7.28
C ALA A 98 8.77 -9.40 -7.74
N LYS A 99 9.03 -9.41 -9.05
CA LYS A 99 10.27 -8.86 -9.60
C LYS A 99 10.07 -7.37 -9.86
N PRO A 100 10.99 -6.49 -9.43
CA PRO A 100 10.97 -5.10 -9.88
C PRO A 100 11.13 -5.06 -11.40
N ALA A 101 10.42 -4.13 -12.06
CA ALA A 101 10.65 -3.85 -13.48
C ALA A 101 12.12 -3.46 -13.66
N GLY A 102 12.83 -4.15 -14.54
CA GLY A 102 14.20 -3.80 -14.91
C GLY A 102 14.26 -2.46 -15.66
N PRO A 103 15.47 -1.91 -15.87
CA PRO A 103 15.68 -0.60 -16.49
C PRO A 103 15.12 -0.51 -17.91
#